data_AF-A0A537B6V0-F1
#
_entry.id   AF-A0A537B6V0-F1
#
_cell.length_a   1.000
_cell.length_b   1.000
_cell.length_c   1.000
_cell.angle_alpha   90.00
_cell.angle_beta   90.00
_cell.angle_gamma   90.00
#
_symmetry.space_group_name_H-M   'P 1'
#
loop_
_entity.id
_entity.type
_entity.pdbx_description
1 polymer ?
#
loop_
_entity_poly.entity_id
_entity_poly.type
_entity_poly.pdbx_seq_one_letter_code
_entity_poly.pdbx_strand_id
1 'polypeptide(L)'
;KGTGPALNDTIAGTTQLIFGSVATALQYVKSGRLRALAVTTPKRIAAAPDVPTVRESGYPSYEVTNWHGLVGPRGLPKDIVERLNRETNEALKSKDVEKVLASDGLEPAGGSAAEFALILKNEVARWGEVVKQAKVKVD
;
A
#
# COMPACT_ATOMS: atom_id res chain seq x y z
N LYS A 1 3.49 8.37 -16.32
CA LYS A 1 3.82 6.93 -16.57
C LYS A 1 3.49 6.12 -15.32
N GLY A 2 3.00 4.89 -15.44
CA GLY A 2 2.64 4.04 -14.28
C GLY A 2 3.83 3.34 -13.62
N THR A 3 3.57 2.60 -12.54
CA THR A 3 4.59 1.91 -11.71
C THR A 3 5.42 0.88 -12.50
N GLY A 4 4.82 0.15 -13.44
CA GLY A 4 5.51 -0.87 -14.23
C GLY A 4 6.67 -0.32 -15.09
N PRO A 5 6.43 0.67 -15.97
CA PRO A 5 7.50 1.31 -16.73
C PRO A 5 8.60 1.91 -15.86
N ALA A 6 8.26 2.60 -14.77
CA ALA A 6 9.25 3.20 -13.87
C ALA A 6 10.14 2.14 -13.19
N LEU A 7 9.55 1.00 -12.82
CA LEU A 7 10.29 -0.12 -12.23
C LEU A 7 11.30 -0.69 -13.23
N ASN A 8 10.87 -0.91 -14.48
CA ASN A 8 11.75 -1.37 -15.54
C ASN A 8 12.88 -0.37 -15.83
N ASP A 9 12.57 0.92 -15.90
CA ASP A 9 13.57 1.99 -16.08
C ASP A 9 14.62 1.96 -14.95
N THR A 10 14.20 1.71 -13.71
CA THR A 10 15.11 1.62 -12.56
C THR A 10 15.97 0.37 -12.62
N ILE A 11 15.37 -0.78 -12.95
CA ILE A 11 16.09 -2.04 -13.10
C ILE A 11 17.12 -1.97 -14.25
N ALA A 12 16.80 -1.24 -15.33
CA ALA A 12 17.70 -1.00 -16.45
C ALA A 12 18.76 0.08 -16.15
N GLY A 13 18.71 0.73 -14.98
CA GLY A 13 19.62 1.81 -14.59
C GLY A 13 19.36 3.16 -15.26
N THR A 14 18.23 3.32 -15.95
CA THR A 14 17.80 4.59 -16.54
C THR A 14 17.44 5.61 -15.46
N THR A 15 16.84 5.13 -14.36
CA THR A 15 16.61 5.92 -13.14
C THR A 15 17.36 5.30 -11.96
N GLN A 16 17.85 6.14 -11.04
CA GLN A 16 18.65 5.68 -9.90
C GLN A 16 17.78 5.16 -8.74
N LEU A 17 16.52 5.61 -8.66
CA LEU A 17 15.63 5.32 -7.55
C LEU A 17 14.16 5.30 -8.01
N ILE A 18 13.36 4.49 -7.33
CA ILE A 18 11.91 4.44 -7.47
C ILE A 18 11.23 4.33 -6.11
N PHE A 19 10.10 5.03 -5.97
CA PHE A 19 9.09 4.72 -4.95
C PHE A 19 8.09 3.73 -5.57
N GLY A 20 8.18 2.46 -5.18
CA GLY A 20 7.38 1.37 -5.76
C GLY A 20 6.49 0.67 -4.74
N SER A 21 5.52 -0.11 -5.24
CA SER A 21 4.76 -1.03 -4.40
C SER A 21 5.61 -2.25 -4.05
N VAL A 22 5.56 -2.69 -2.78
CA VAL A 22 6.25 -3.90 -2.30
C VAL A 22 5.88 -5.11 -3.17
N ALA A 23 4.59 -5.29 -3.48
CA ALA A 23 4.09 -6.37 -4.32
C ALA A 23 4.84 -6.49 -5.66
N THR A 24 5.15 -5.36 -6.28
CA THR A 24 5.85 -5.34 -7.57
C THR A 24 7.37 -5.43 -7.44
N ALA A 25 7.95 -4.85 -6.37
CA ALA A 25 9.39 -4.70 -6.23
C ALA A 25 10.06 -5.90 -5.55
N LEU A 26 9.34 -6.62 -4.68
CA LEU A 26 9.93 -7.62 -3.78
C LEU A 26 10.66 -8.74 -4.51
N GLN A 27 10.13 -9.22 -5.64
CA GLN A 27 10.78 -10.24 -6.46
C GLN A 27 12.16 -9.80 -6.98
N TYR A 28 12.29 -8.53 -7.38
CA TYR A 28 13.54 -7.98 -7.91
C TYR A 28 14.55 -7.65 -6.80
N VAL A 29 14.05 -7.32 -5.61
CA VAL A 29 14.88 -7.20 -4.40
C VAL A 29 15.44 -8.58 -4.02
N LYS A 30 14.59 -9.61 -3.97
CA LYS A 30 15.01 -10.99 -3.69
C LYS A 30 16.00 -11.53 -4.72
N SER A 31 15.84 -11.17 -6.00
CA SER A 31 16.76 -11.58 -7.06
C SER A 31 18.05 -10.75 -7.13
N GLY A 32 18.23 -9.75 -6.24
CA GLY A 32 19.39 -8.85 -6.24
C GLY A 32 19.45 -7.85 -7.39
N ARG A 33 18.39 -7.74 -8.21
CA ARG A 33 18.31 -6.77 -9.32
C ARG A 33 17.97 -5.36 -8.84
N LEU A 34 17.32 -5.26 -7.69
CA LEU A 34 17.08 -4.01 -6.97
C LEU A 34 17.60 -4.14 -5.54
N ARG A 35 17.96 -3.00 -4.96
CA ARG A 35 18.28 -2.89 -3.53
C ARG A 35 17.17 -2.12 -2.84
N ALA A 36 16.48 -2.76 -1.89
CA ALA A 36 15.52 -2.06 -1.04
C ALA A 36 16.28 -1.15 -0.07
N LEU A 37 15.91 0.14 -0.02
CA LEU A 37 16.54 1.12 0.86
C LEU A 37 15.76 1.30 2.16
N ALA A 38 14.43 1.40 2.06
CA ALA A 38 13.54 1.48 3.20
C ALA A 38 12.11 1.06 2.82
N VAL A 39 11.32 0.65 3.80
CA VAL A 39 9.86 0.56 3.69
C VAL A 39 9.19 1.82 4.25
N THR A 40 8.08 2.23 3.66
CA THR A 40 7.35 3.45 4.04
C THR A 40 6.30 3.24 5.12
N THR A 41 6.05 1.98 5.51
CA THR A 41 5.17 1.56 6.59
C THR A 41 5.72 2.01 7.96
N PRO A 42 4.85 2.13 8.99
CA PRO A 42 5.29 2.58 10.31
C PRO A 42 6.20 1.57 11.03
N LYS A 43 6.22 0.32 10.58
CA LYS A 43 7.03 -0.79 11.07
C LYS A 43 7.59 -1.58 9.88
N ARG A 44 8.67 -2.32 10.10
CA ARG A 44 9.19 -3.27 9.11
C ARG A 44 8.12 -4.31 8.78
N ILE A 45 8.15 -4.81 7.54
CA ILE A 45 7.19 -5.80 7.06
C ILE A 45 7.78 -7.20 7.17
N ALA A 46 6.94 -8.20 7.42
CA ALA A 46 7.37 -9.60 7.53
C ALA A 46 8.07 -10.12 6.26
N ALA A 47 7.69 -9.59 5.09
CA ALA A 47 8.27 -9.99 3.80
C ALA A 47 9.69 -9.44 3.55
N ALA A 48 10.15 -8.47 4.35
CA ALA A 48 11.45 -7.84 4.24
C ALA A 48 11.95 -7.33 5.62
N PRO A 49 12.17 -8.23 6.60
CA PRO A 49 12.44 -7.85 8.00
C PRO A 49 13.78 -7.12 8.18
N ASP A 50 14.72 -7.31 7.25
CA ASP A 50 16.04 -6.67 7.27
C ASP A 50 16.03 -5.25 6.68
N VAL A 51 14.95 -4.86 6.00
CA VAL A 51 14.82 -3.53 5.39
C VAL A 51 14.27 -2.56 6.44
N PRO A 52 14.97 -1.46 6.75
CA PRO A 52 14.51 -0.50 7.74
C PRO A 52 13.29 0.27 7.25
N THR A 53 12.54 0.86 8.18
CA THR A 53 11.54 1.87 7.89
C THR A 53 12.18 3.23 7.61
N VAL A 54 11.45 4.12 6.94
CA VAL A 54 11.84 5.54 6.84
C VAL A 54 11.90 6.20 8.22
N ARG A 55 11.07 5.75 9.19
CA ARG A 55 11.13 6.22 10.59
C ARG A 55 12.45 5.91 11.26
N GLU A 56 12.93 4.67 11.14
CA GLU A 56 14.24 4.23 11.64
C GLU A 56 15.40 4.98 10.97
N SER A 57 15.16 5.58 9.80
CA SER A 57 16.16 6.33 9.02
C SER A 57 16.21 7.83 9.37
N GLY A 58 15.53 8.27 10.44
CA GLY A 58 15.61 9.64 10.95
C GLY A 58 14.38 10.52 10.69
N TYR A 59 13.29 9.96 10.19
CA TYR A 59 12.04 10.70 9.92
C TYR A 59 10.88 10.14 10.78
N PRO A 60 10.83 10.44 12.08
CA PRO A 60 9.99 9.73 13.05
C PRO A 60 8.47 9.82 12.77
N SER A 61 8.01 10.86 12.08
CA SER A 61 6.61 11.05 11.69
C SER A 61 6.25 10.46 10.31
N TYR A 62 7.23 9.94 9.56
CA TYR A 62 7.00 9.44 8.22
C TYR A 62 6.15 8.17 8.24
N GLU A 63 5.09 8.14 7.46
CA GLU A 63 4.24 6.95 7.29
C GLU A 63 3.45 7.06 6.00
N VAL A 64 3.75 6.23 5.00
CA VAL A 64 2.96 6.15 3.78
C VAL A 64 2.68 4.69 3.52
N THR A 65 1.48 4.24 3.89
CA THR A 65 1.03 2.87 3.70
C THR A 65 0.07 2.84 2.52
N ASN A 66 0.38 2.04 1.51
CA ASN A 66 -0.55 1.80 0.41
C ASN A 66 -1.59 0.76 0.84
N TRP A 67 -2.87 1.07 0.69
CA TRP A 67 -3.98 0.21 1.08
C TRP A 67 -4.91 -0.05 -0.11
N HIS A 68 -5.65 -1.16 -0.04
CA HIS A 68 -6.64 -1.53 -1.04
C HIS A 68 -7.96 -1.85 -0.33
N GLY A 69 -9.07 -1.50 -0.95
CA GLY A 69 -10.39 -1.78 -0.40
C GLY A 69 -11.47 -1.73 -1.47
N LEU A 70 -12.68 -2.17 -1.09
CA LEU A 70 -13.83 -2.21 -1.97
C LEU A 70 -14.70 -0.98 -1.76
N VAL A 71 -15.07 -0.32 -2.86
CA VAL A 71 -15.99 0.82 -2.89
C VAL A 71 -17.14 0.52 -3.82
N GLY A 72 -18.37 0.78 -3.35
CA GLY A 72 -19.59 0.60 -4.13
C GLY A 72 -20.19 1.93 -4.59
N PRO A 73 -21.19 1.90 -5.49
CA PRO A 73 -21.91 3.10 -5.91
C PRO A 73 -22.65 3.76 -4.75
N ARG A 74 -22.87 5.08 -4.86
CA ARG A 74 -23.67 5.82 -3.88
C ARG A 74 -25.09 5.27 -3.82
N GLY A 75 -25.61 5.10 -2.60
CA GLY A 75 -26.98 4.62 -2.37
C GLY A 75 -27.12 3.09 -2.33
N LEU A 76 -26.01 2.35 -2.28
CA LEU A 76 -26.04 0.91 -2.09
C LEU A 76 -26.82 0.56 -0.80
N PRO A 77 -27.79 -0.36 -0.85
CA PRO A 77 -28.55 -0.77 0.33
C PRO A 77 -27.65 -1.30 1.46
N LYS A 78 -28.03 -1.00 2.70
CA LYS A 78 -27.21 -1.30 3.90
C LYS A 78 -26.94 -2.79 4.05
N ASP A 79 -27.93 -3.63 3.80
CA ASP A 79 -27.83 -5.08 3.83
C ASP A 79 -26.82 -5.64 2.82
N ILE A 80 -26.72 -5.02 1.64
CA ILE A 80 -25.70 -5.37 0.63
C ILE A 80 -24.31 -4.96 1.10
N VAL A 81 -24.15 -3.77 1.68
CA VAL A 81 -22.87 -3.32 2.25
C VAL A 81 -22.42 -4.25 3.37
N GLU A 82 -23.32 -4.59 4.30
CA GLU A 82 -23.05 -5.50 5.41
C GLU A 82 -22.68 -6.90 4.92
N ARG A 83 -23.38 -7.42 3.92
CA ARG A 83 -23.03 -8.71 3.30
C ARG A 83 -21.65 -8.66 2.66
N LEU A 84 -21.37 -7.69 1.79
CA LEU A 84 -20.07 -7.58 1.12
C LEU A 84 -18.93 -7.45 2.13
N ASN A 85 -19.11 -6.63 3.18
CA ASN A 85 -18.11 -6.48 4.23
C ASN A 85 -17.87 -7.81 4.98
N ARG A 86 -18.93 -8.53 5.36
CA ARG A 86 -18.80 -9.83 6.03
C ARG A 86 -18.08 -10.85 5.15
N GLU A 87 -18.55 -11.06 3.92
CA GLU A 87 -17.95 -12.07 3.03
C GLU A 87 -16.48 -11.72 2.69
N THR A 88 -16.15 -10.43 2.55
CA THR A 88 -14.76 -9.99 2.34
C THR A 88 -13.89 -10.30 3.55
N ASN A 89 -14.38 -10.02 4.77
CA ASN A 89 -13.66 -10.34 5.99
C ASN A 89 -13.45 -11.86 6.16
N GLU A 90 -14.43 -12.68 5.79
CA GLU A 90 -14.28 -14.14 5.81
C GLU A 90 -13.26 -14.61 4.75
N ALA A 91 -13.28 -14.05 3.54
CA ALA A 91 -12.30 -14.37 2.51
C ALA A 91 -10.86 -14.01 2.95
N LEU A 92 -10.67 -12.86 3.62
CA LEU A 92 -9.38 -12.42 4.13
C LEU A 92 -8.80 -13.34 5.22
N LYS A 93 -9.63 -14.14 5.89
CA LYS A 93 -9.20 -15.16 6.86
C LYS A 93 -8.79 -16.48 6.20
N SER A 94 -9.07 -16.67 4.91
CA SER A 94 -8.71 -17.90 4.23
C SER A 94 -7.20 -17.99 4.01
N LYS A 95 -6.63 -19.18 4.22
CA LYS A 95 -5.18 -19.42 4.08
C LYS A 95 -4.66 -19.12 2.68
N ASP A 96 -5.48 -19.35 1.65
CA ASP A 96 -5.10 -19.08 0.27
C ASP A 96 -4.95 -17.58 0.02
N VAL A 97 -5.89 -16.76 0.52
CA VAL A 97 -5.80 -15.30 0.42
C VAL A 97 -4.65 -14.77 1.24
N GLU A 98 -4.50 -15.24 2.49
CA GLU A 98 -3.39 -14.85 3.36
C GLU A 98 -2.04 -15.14 2.70
N LYS A 99 -1.88 -16.34 2.11
CA LYS A 99 -0.65 -16.75 1.43
C LYS A 99 -0.33 -15.86 0.22
N VAL A 100 -1.33 -15.52 -0.60
CA VAL A 100 -1.14 -14.66 -1.78
C VAL A 100 -0.77 -13.23 -1.34
N LEU A 101 -1.45 -12.68 -0.34
CA LEU A 101 -1.12 -11.35 0.18
C LEU A 101 0.29 -11.35 0.79
N ALA A 102 0.63 -12.35 1.60
CA ALA A 102 1.94 -12.46 2.22
C ALA A 102 3.07 -12.62 1.18
N SER A 103 2.84 -13.34 0.06
CA SER A 103 3.84 -13.45 -1.01
C SER A 103 4.15 -12.12 -1.67
N ASP A 104 3.17 -11.21 -1.69
CA ASP A 104 3.29 -9.84 -2.20
C ASP A 104 3.74 -8.83 -1.11
N GLY A 105 3.97 -9.30 0.12
CA GLY A 105 4.33 -8.47 1.27
C GLY A 105 3.19 -7.56 1.74
N LEU A 106 1.95 -7.96 1.49
CA LEU A 106 0.73 -7.32 1.96
C LEU A 106 0.17 -8.05 3.19
N GLU A 107 -0.57 -7.33 4.01
CA GLU A 107 -1.23 -7.86 5.19
C GLU A 107 -2.75 -7.68 5.07
N PRO A 108 -3.56 -8.69 5.44
CA PRO A 108 -5.01 -8.55 5.45
C PRO A 108 -5.44 -7.58 6.56
N ALA A 109 -6.04 -6.45 6.17
CA ALA A 109 -6.51 -5.44 7.13
C ALA A 109 -7.88 -5.76 7.72
N GLY A 110 -8.84 -6.18 6.88
CA GLY A 110 -10.23 -6.40 7.28
C GLY A 110 -10.91 -5.15 7.83
N GLY A 111 -11.86 -5.35 8.75
CA GLY A 111 -12.56 -4.28 9.48
C GLY A 111 -13.95 -3.97 8.94
N SER A 112 -14.58 -2.94 9.49
CA SER A 112 -15.94 -2.51 9.15
C SER A 112 -15.96 -1.48 8.00
N ALA A 113 -17.09 -1.41 7.30
CA ALA A 113 -17.31 -0.36 6.29
C ALA A 113 -17.19 1.06 6.86
N ALA A 114 -17.56 1.26 8.14
CA ALA A 114 -17.46 2.54 8.82
C ALA A 114 -16.00 2.95 9.08
N GLU A 115 -15.17 2.02 9.56
CA GLU A 115 -13.73 2.26 9.73
C GLU A 115 -13.06 2.57 8.39
N PHE A 116 -13.40 1.85 7.33
CA PHE A 116 -12.86 2.12 6.01
C PHE A 116 -13.29 3.50 5.47
N ALA A 117 -14.53 3.94 5.74
CA ALA A 117 -14.96 5.29 5.40
C ALA A 117 -14.16 6.38 6.15
N LEU A 118 -13.77 6.13 7.40
CA LEU A 118 -12.89 7.03 8.16
C LEU A 118 -11.48 7.08 7.56
N ILE A 119 -10.94 5.94 7.13
CA ILE A 119 -9.64 5.88 6.44
C ILE A 119 -9.69 6.76 5.18
N LEU A 120 -10.70 6.57 4.32
CA LEU A 120 -10.88 7.37 3.11
C LEU A 120 -10.94 8.87 3.42
N LYS A 121 -11.76 9.28 4.41
CA LYS A 121 -11.90 10.68 4.80
C LYS A 121 -10.56 11.27 5.27
N ASN A 122 -9.82 10.53 6.08
CA ASN A 122 -8.54 10.98 6.64
C ASN A 122 -7.46 11.06 5.56
N GLU A 123 -7.39 10.08 4.65
CA GLU A 123 -6.44 10.05 3.55
C GLU A 123 -6.69 11.20 2.56
N VAL A 124 -7.96 11.48 2.20
CA VAL A 124 -8.30 12.62 1.34
C VAL A 124 -7.85 13.94 1.97
N ALA A 125 -8.11 14.14 3.27
CA ALA A 125 -7.68 15.35 3.98
C ALA A 125 -6.15 15.46 4.02
N ARG A 126 -5.47 14.36 4.38
CA ARG A 126 -4.02 14.29 4.50
C ARG A 126 -3.31 14.56 3.18
N TRP A 127 -3.68 13.84 2.11
CA TRP A 127 -3.05 14.02 0.80
C TRP A 127 -3.40 15.35 0.16
N GLY A 128 -4.61 15.88 0.41
CA GLY A 128 -4.97 17.22 -0.01
C GLY A 128 -4.03 18.28 0.55
N GLU A 129 -3.62 18.15 1.82
CA GLU A 129 -2.64 19.05 2.44
C GLU A 129 -1.24 18.86 1.85
N VAL A 130 -0.79 17.61 1.69
CA VAL A 130 0.52 17.30 1.09
C VAL A 130 0.65 17.89 -0.32
N VAL A 131 -0.37 17.71 -1.17
CA VAL A 131 -0.39 18.24 -2.55
C VAL A 131 -0.29 19.77 -2.56
N LYS A 132 -1.03 20.45 -1.68
CA LYS A 132 -0.98 21.91 -1.54
C LYS A 132 0.39 22.41 -1.10
N GLN A 133 0.95 21.81 -0.04
CA GLN A 133 2.25 22.19 0.50
C GLN A 133 3.38 21.95 -0.52
N ALA A 134 3.35 20.80 -1.19
CA ALA A 134 4.34 20.42 -2.20
C ALA A 134 4.13 21.12 -3.56
N LYS A 135 3.04 21.90 -3.71
CA LYS A 135 2.66 22.59 -4.95
C LYS A 135 2.58 21.63 -6.16
N VAL A 136 2.18 20.40 -5.91
CA VAL A 136 2.04 19.36 -6.93
C VAL A 136 0.76 19.62 -7.73
N LYS A 137 0.84 19.46 -9.05
CA LYS A 137 -0.31 19.50 -9.96
C LYS A 137 -0.29 18.26 -10.84
N VAL A 138 -1.47 17.74 -11.14
CA VAL A 138 -1.65 16.77 -12.22
C VAL A 138 -1.82 17.60 -13.50
N ASP A 139 -1.13 17.20 -14.56
CA ASP A 139 -1.19 17.77 -15.90
C ASP A 139 -2.46 17.34 -16.66
#